data_AF-A0A2A5XR61-F1
#
_entry.id   AF-A0A2A5XR61-F1
#
_cell.length_a   1.000
_cell.length_b   1.000
_cell.length_c   1.000
_cell.angle_alpha   90.00
_cell.angle_beta   90.00
_cell.angle_gamma   90.00
#
_symmetry.space_group_name_H-M   'P 1'
#
loop_
_entity.id
_entity.type
_entity.pdbx_description
1 polymer ?
#
loop_
_entity_poly.entity_id
_entity_poly.type
_entity_poly.pdbx_seq_one_letter_code
_entity_poly.pdbx_strand_id
1 'polypeptide(L)' 'MKIAIQGISGSYHDQVAKNYFGNECTIIDCMTFDDVVISVKDGISDFGVMAIENS' A
#
# COMPACT_ATOMS: atom_id res chain seq x y z
N MET A 1 1.32 -1.75 12.15
CA MET A 1 0.35 -1.93 11.05
C MET A 1 1.11 -1.80 9.74
N LYS A 2 1.03 -2.81 8.87
CA LYS A 2 1.73 -2.89 7.59
C LYS A 2 0.76 -2.65 6.45
N ILE A 3 1.10 -1.73 5.55
CA ILE A 3 0.26 -1.32 4.44
C ILE A 3 1.00 -1.59 3.14
N ALA A 4 0.48 -2.48 2.30
CA ALA A 4 0.99 -2.67 0.96
C ALA A 4 0.53 -1.53 0.06
N ILE A 5 1.44 -0.96 -0.73
CA ILE A 5 1.11 0.09 -1.69
C ILE A 5 1.61 -0.31 -3.07
N GLN A 6 0.87 0.06 -4.12
CA GLN A 6 1.40 -0.07 -5.48
C GLN A 6 2.47 1.03 -5.70
N GLY A 7 3.69 0.65 -6.06
CA GLY A 7 4.84 1.54 -6.16
C GLY A 7 5.72 1.52 -4.90
N ILE A 8 6.42 2.63 -4.67
CA ILE A 8 7.44 2.75 -3.63
C ILE A 8 7.08 3.79 -2.57
N SER A 9 7.74 3.70 -1.42
CA SER A 9 7.71 4.73 -0.38
C SER A 9 8.09 6.11 -0.96
N GLY A 10 7.34 7.14 -0.58
CA GLY A 10 7.41 8.49 -1.15
C GLY A 10 6.48 8.72 -2.35
N SER A 11 5.77 7.70 -2.84
CA SER A 11 4.76 7.86 -3.89
C SER A 11 3.44 8.49 -3.39
N TYR A 12 2.54 8.80 -4.31
CA TYR A 12 1.18 9.22 -3.94
C TYR A 12 0.44 8.14 -3.13
N HIS A 13 0.68 6.85 -3.40
CA HIS A 13 0.06 5.78 -2.62
C HIS A 13 0.61 5.70 -1.19
N ASP A 14 1.89 6.00 -0.98
CA ASP A 14 2.46 6.17 0.37
C ASP A 14 1.80 7.33 1.11
N GLN A 15 1.65 8.48 0.45
CA GLN A 15 0.99 9.64 1.05
C GLN A 15 -0.47 9.32 1.45
N VAL A 16 -1.22 8.62 0.59
CA VAL A 16 -2.60 8.19 0.90
C VAL A 16 -2.62 7.22 2.08
N ALA A 17 -1.71 6.23 2.10
CA ALA A 17 -1.59 5.28 3.19
C ALA A 17 -1.33 6.00 4.53
N LYS A 18 -0.35 6.91 4.59
CA LYS A 18 -0.04 7.69 5.79
C LYS A 18 -1.17 8.63 6.22
N ASN A 19 -1.87 9.24 5.28
CA ASN A 19 -3.00 10.12 5.59
C ASN A 19 -4.18 9.35 6.22
N TYR A 20 -4.44 8.13 5.77
CA TYR A 20 -5.56 7.33 6.27
C TYR A 20 -5.21 6.52 7.53
N PHE A 21 -4.04 5.87 7.53
CA PHE A 21 -3.61 4.94 8.58
C PHE A 21 -2.68 5.58 9.63
N GLY A 22 -2.25 6.83 9.40
CA GLY A 22 -1.30 7.54 10.25
C GLY A 22 0.16 7.29 9.87
N ASN A 23 1.06 8.19 10.30
CA ASN A 23 2.48 8.15 9.94
C ASN A 23 3.26 6.98 10.57
N GLU A 24 2.68 6.25 11.53
CA GLU A 24 3.32 5.11 12.17
C GLU A 24 3.11 3.78 11.41
N CYS A 25 2.37 3.80 10.29
CA CYS A 25 2.23 2.62 9.45
C CYS A 25 3.54 2.27 8.75
N THR A 26 3.85 0.97 8.65
CA THR A 26 4.97 0.46 7.87
C THR A 26 4.53 0.22 6.44
N ILE A 27 5.22 0.81 5.48
CA ILE A 27 4.91 0.63 4.06
C ILE A 27 5.59 -0.63 3.52
N ILE A 28 4.84 -1.40 2.73
CA ILE A 28 5.32 -2.54 1.96
C ILE A 28 5.22 -2.19 0.48
N ASP A 29 6.36 -1.86 -0.13
CA ASP A 29 6.45 -1.51 -1.54
C ASP A 29 6.11 -2.73 -2.42
N CYS A 30 5.19 -2.56 -3.36
CA CYS A 30 4.73 -3.61 -4.29
C CYS A 30 4.81 -3.09 -5.72
N MET A 31 5.39 -3.85 -6.66
CA MET A 31 5.63 -3.33 -8.02
C MET A 31 4.38 -3.36 -8.88
N THR A 32 3.49 -4.32 -8.65
CA THR A 32 2.24 -4.50 -9.38
C THR A 32 1.03 -4.47 -8.46
N PHE A 33 -0.17 -4.35 -9.03
CA PHE A 33 -1.41 -4.48 -8.27
C PHE A 33 -1.57 -5.91 -7.71
N ASP A 34 -1.14 -6.92 -8.46
CA ASP A 34 -1.18 -8.31 -8.01
C ASP A 34 -0.31 -8.52 -6.78
N ASP A 35 0.87 -7.88 -6.72
CA ASP A 35 1.74 -7.95 -5.54
C ASP A 35 1.06 -7.38 -4.29
N VAL A 36 0.29 -6.29 -4.42
CA VAL A 36 -0.51 -5.73 -3.31
C VAL A 36 -1.55 -6.74 -2.84
N VAL A 37 -2.27 -7.36 -3.78
CA VAL A 37 -3.30 -8.36 -3.46
C VAL A 37 -2.69 -9.59 -2.79
N ILE A 38 -1.57 -10.10 -3.31
CA ILE A 38 -0.85 -11.24 -2.75
C ILE A 38 -0.34 -10.91 -1.33
N SER A 39 0.21 -9.71 -1.15
CA SER A 39 0.71 -9.25 0.16
C SER A 39 -0.38 -9.26 1.23
N VAL A 40 -1.58 -8.80 0.91
CA VAL A 40 -2.72 -8.82 1.84
C VAL A 40 -3.23 -10.25 2.04
N LYS A 41 -3.40 -11.01 0.96
CA LYS A 41 -3.91 -12.39 0.99
C LYS A 41 -3.03 -13.32 1.83
N ASP A 42 -1.72 -13.19 1.72
CA ASP A 42 -0.75 -14.05 2.40
C ASP A 42 -0.40 -13.53 3.82
N GLY A 43 -1.03 -12.44 4.27
CA GLY A 43 -0.84 -11.86 5.60
C GLY A 43 0.51 -11.15 5.79
N ILE A 44 1.18 -10.78 4.70
CA ILE A 44 2.41 -9.98 4.72
C ILE A 44 2.08 -8.54 5.13
N SER A 45 0.95 -8.01 4.66
CA SER A 45 0.39 -6.71 5.03
C SER A 45 -1.01 -6.85 5.63
N ASP A 46 -1.39 -5.88 6.47
CA ASP A 46 -2.72 -5.82 7.10
C ASP A 46 -3.77 -5.25 6.12
N PHE A 47 -3.36 -4.30 5.26
CA PHE A 47 -4.19 -3.66 4.25
C PHE A 47 -3.40 -3.34 2.98
N GLY A 48 -4.11 -3.12 1.87
CA GLY A 48 -3.55 -2.69 0.59
C GLY A 48 -4.13 -1.38 0.09
N VAL A 49 -3.29 -0.50 -0.47
CA VAL A 49 -3.67 0.77 -1.10
C VAL A 49 -3.29 0.74 -2.58
N MET A 50 -4.28 0.95 -3.44
CA MET A 50 -4.13 0.94 -4.89
C MET A 50 -5.09 1.94 -5.53
N ALA A 51 -4.65 2.60 -6.60
CA ALA A 51 -5.54 3.40 -7.43
C ALA A 51 -6.49 2.48 -8.22
N ILE A 52 -7.78 2.84 -8.24
CA ILE A 52 -8.83 2.14 -9.01
C ILE A 52 -9.22 2.95 -10.26
N GLU A 53 -9.07 4.27 -10.20
CA GLU A 53 -9.35 5.20 -11.29
C GLU A 53 -8.27 6.29 -11.29
N ASN A 54 -7.82 6.71 -12.48
CA ASN A 54 -6.89 7.81 -12.68
C ASN A 54 -7.50 8.75 -13.73
N SER A 55 -7.66 10.02 -13.37
CA SER A 55 -8.17 11.10 -14.24
C SER A 55 -7.06 12.07 -14.62
#